data_AF-A0AAW5ZQG8-F1
#
_entry.id   AF-A0AAW5ZQG8-F1
#
_cell.length_a   1.000
_cell.length_b   1.000
_cell.length_c   1.000
_cell.angle_alpha   90.00
_cell.angle_beta   90.00
_cell.angle_gamma   90.00
#
_symmetry.space_group_name_H-M   'P 1'
#
loop_
_entity.id
_entity.type
_entity.pdbx_description
1 polymer ?
#
loop_
_entity_poly.entity_id
_entity_poly.type
_entity_poly.pdbx_seq_one_letter_code
_entity_poly.pdbx_strand_id
1 'polypeptide(L)'
;MPAPDPRELEMLRAYGAPAEVIAAAQARQQQDAYEVWADNVESVEIFLGLATQWRTVVVQPGGIAAAPMVLMVGLEYAALESVLRLRGVPPERNAAVFDDIQLMECAALEVMHANPGEGAQ
;
A
#
# COMPACT_ATOMS: atom_id res chain seq x y z
N MET A 1 -3.56 -5.71 -14.23
CA MET A 1 -2.74 -6.91 -13.96
C MET A 1 -2.26 -6.77 -12.54
N PRO A 2 -2.47 -7.76 -11.64
CA PRO A 2 -1.95 -7.68 -10.29
C PRO A 2 -0.42 -7.48 -10.35
N ALA A 3 0.13 -6.71 -9.41
CA ALA A 3 1.58 -6.52 -9.31
C ALA A 3 2.27 -7.90 -9.30
N PRO A 4 3.39 -8.06 -10.03
CA PRO A 4 4.09 -9.34 -10.09
C PRO A 4 4.45 -9.82 -8.67
N ASP A 5 4.14 -11.08 -8.37
CA ASP A 5 4.51 -11.71 -7.10
C ASP A 5 6.03 -11.54 -6.91
N PRO A 6 6.52 -11.00 -5.77
CA PRO A 6 7.96 -10.87 -5.50
C PRO A 6 8.74 -12.20 -5.67
N ARG A 7 8.06 -13.35 -5.60
CA ARG A 7 8.62 -14.69 -5.80
C ARG A 7 8.62 -15.16 -7.25
N GLU A 8 7.97 -14.45 -8.18
CA GLU A 8 7.84 -14.84 -9.59
C GLU A 8 9.22 -15.08 -10.21
N LEU A 9 10.16 -14.16 -10.01
CA LEU A 9 11.53 -14.29 -10.54
C LEU A 9 12.31 -15.46 -9.95
N GLU A 10 12.15 -15.69 -8.65
CA GLU A 10 12.80 -16.81 -7.96
C GLU A 10 12.26 -18.14 -8.49
N MET A 11 10.95 -18.25 -8.63
CA MET A 11 10.27 -19.42 -9.18
C MET A 11 10.68 -19.66 -10.63
N LEU A 12 10.64 -18.63 -11.49
CA LEU A 12 11.05 -18.76 -12.89
C LEU A 12 12.49 -19.28 -13.02
N ARG A 13 13.41 -18.83 -12.15
CA ARG A 13 14.78 -19.35 -12.11
C ARG A 13 14.82 -20.80 -11.61
N ALA A 14 14.11 -21.11 -10.53
CA ALA A 14 14.09 -22.46 -9.93
C ALA A 14 13.52 -23.51 -10.89
N TYR A 15 12.52 -23.15 -11.71
CA TYR A 15 11.95 -24.02 -12.74
C TYR A 15 12.72 -24.00 -14.07
N GLY A 16 13.82 -23.25 -14.16
CA GLY A 16 14.65 -23.21 -15.37
C GLY A 16 13.96 -22.55 -16.57
N ALA A 17 13.11 -21.55 -16.33
CA ALA A 17 12.45 -20.82 -17.39
C ALA A 17 13.48 -20.21 -18.36
N PRO A 18 13.15 -20.08 -19.66
CA PRO A 18 14.04 -19.44 -20.62
C PRO A 18 14.45 -18.04 -20.19
N ALA A 19 15.69 -17.65 -20.48
CA ALA A 19 16.26 -16.35 -20.09
C ALA A 19 15.40 -15.15 -20.55
N GLU A 20 14.74 -15.28 -21.72
CA GLU A 20 13.82 -14.26 -22.24
C GLU A 20 12.60 -14.07 -21.34
N VAL A 21 12.05 -15.15 -20.77
CA VAL A 21 10.89 -15.10 -19.87
C VAL A 21 11.28 -14.43 -18.54
N ILE A 22 12.46 -14.77 -18.01
CA ILE A 22 13.01 -14.15 -16.79
C ILE A 22 13.26 -12.65 -17.03
N ALA A 23 13.85 -12.28 -18.17
CA ALA A 23 14.11 -10.88 -18.51
C ALA A 23 12.81 -10.08 -18.67
N ALA A 24 11.78 -10.65 -19.30
CA ALA A 24 10.47 -10.01 -19.44
C ALA A 24 9.81 -9.80 -18.07
N ALA A 25 9.87 -10.78 -17.17
CA ALA A 25 9.36 -10.64 -15.80
C ALA A 25 10.12 -9.57 -15.01
N GLN A 26 11.45 -9.51 -15.14
CA GLN A 26 12.28 -8.47 -14.51
C GLN A 26 11.93 -7.07 -15.02
N ALA A 27 11.74 -6.92 -16.33
CA ALA A 27 11.36 -5.65 -16.94
C ALA A 27 9.99 -5.17 -16.43
N ARG A 28 8.99 -6.06 -16.35
CA ARG A 28 7.68 -5.75 -15.75
C ARG A 28 7.81 -5.29 -14.30
N GLN A 29 8.59 -6.01 -13.49
CA GLN A 29 8.78 -5.65 -12.08
C GLN A 29 9.46 -4.29 -11.90
N GLN A 30 10.33 -3.89 -12.83
CA GLN A 30 10.96 -2.57 -12.83
C GLN A 30 10.02 -1.45 -13.32
N GLN A 31 9.10 -1.75 -14.24
CA GLN A 31 8.11 -0.76 -14.71
C GLN A 31 7.14 -0.33 -13.60
N ASP A 32 6.82 -1.23 -12.68
CA ASP A 32 5.93 -0.95 -11.54
C ASP A 32 6.71 -0.52 -10.27
N ALA A 33 8.04 -0.43 -10.34
CA ALA A 33 8.86 0.02 -9.21
C ALA A 33 8.90 1.55 -9.13
N TYR A 34 8.89 2.07 -7.91
CA TYR A 34 9.10 3.49 -7.63
C TYR A 34 10.31 3.67 -6.73
N GLU A 35 11.01 4.78 -6.91
CA GLU A 35 12.15 5.15 -6.08
C GLU A 35 11.66 5.84 -4.80
N VAL A 36 12.22 5.43 -3.66
CA VAL A 36 11.99 6.06 -2.36
C VAL A 36 13.32 6.65 -1.89
N TRP A 37 13.33 7.93 -1.55
CA TRP A 37 14.50 8.58 -0.95
C TRP A 37 14.88 7.87 0.35
N ALA A 38 16.18 7.72 0.60
CA ALA A 38 16.70 6.94 1.73
C ALA A 38 16.09 7.34 3.09
N ASP A 39 15.85 8.63 3.30
CA ASP A 39 15.28 9.16 4.54
C ASP A 39 13.79 8.82 4.72
N ASN A 40 13.08 8.54 3.62
CA ASN A 40 11.65 8.19 3.62
C ASN A 40 11.40 6.68 3.66
N VAL A 41 12.42 5.83 3.50
CA VAL A 41 12.25 4.37 3.43
C VAL A 41 11.51 3.84 4.67
N GLU A 42 11.92 4.25 5.88
CA GLU A 42 11.25 3.79 7.11
C GLU A 42 9.77 4.20 7.12
N SER A 43 9.46 5.46 6.82
CA SER A 43 8.07 5.95 6.83
C SER A 43 7.21 5.22 5.79
N VAL A 44 7.74 4.96 4.59
CA VAL A 44 7.04 4.19 3.54
C VAL A 44 6.81 2.75 3.98
N GLU A 45 7.80 2.09 4.58
CA GLU A 45 7.63 0.72 5.08
C GLU A 45 6.58 0.63 6.20
N ILE A 46 6.55 1.62 7.10
CA ILE A 46 5.50 1.72 8.13
C ILE A 46 4.13 1.93 7.48
N PHE A 47 4.01 2.85 6.52
CA PHE A 47 2.76 3.11 5.80
C PHE A 47 2.23 1.84 5.10
N LEU A 48 3.09 1.12 4.37
CA LEU A 48 2.74 -0.15 3.74
C LEU A 48 2.36 -1.23 4.78
N GLY A 49 3.00 -1.20 5.95
CA GLY A 49 2.64 -2.07 7.08
C GLY A 49 1.24 -1.80 7.65
N LEU A 50 0.64 -0.64 7.39
CA LEU A 50 -0.70 -0.24 7.84
C LEU A 50 -1.79 -0.54 6.80
N ALA A 51 -1.47 -1.21 5.70
CA ALA A 51 -2.42 -1.47 4.60
C ALA A 51 -3.74 -2.13 5.03
N THR A 52 -3.76 -2.87 6.13
CA THR A 52 -4.96 -3.53 6.67
C THR A 52 -5.65 -2.75 7.79
N GLN A 53 -5.11 -1.60 8.18
CA GLN A 53 -5.57 -0.80 9.33
C GLN A 53 -6.45 0.39 8.93
N TRP A 54 -6.94 0.41 7.68
CA TRP A 54 -7.88 1.42 7.21
C TRP A 54 -9.25 1.22 7.83
N ARG A 55 -9.78 2.29 8.43
CA ARG A 55 -11.17 2.37 8.83
C ARG A 55 -12.04 2.47 7.59
N THR A 56 -13.07 1.65 7.56
CA THR A 56 -14.05 1.63 6.48
C THR A 56 -15.43 1.99 6.98
N VAL A 57 -16.18 2.69 6.13
CA VAL A 57 -17.60 3.00 6.37
C VAL A 57 -18.41 2.50 5.18
N VAL A 58 -19.60 1.98 5.46
CA VAL A 58 -20.56 1.61 4.42
C VAL A 58 -21.48 2.80 4.20
N VAL A 59 -21.45 3.36 3.00
CA VAL A 59 -22.33 4.46 2.61
C VAL A 59 -23.38 3.95 1.65
N GLN A 60 -24.63 4.35 1.87
CA GLN A 60 -25.73 4.16 0.93
C GLN A 60 -25.82 5.44 0.09
N PRO A 61 -25.47 5.40 -1.21
CA PRO A 61 -25.70 6.54 -2.09
C PRO A 61 -27.20 6.85 -2.16
N GLY A 62 -27.57 8.11 -2.38
CA GLY A 62 -28.96 8.55 -2.36
C GLY A 62 -29.85 7.78 -3.35
N GLY A 63 -30.85 7.08 -2.84
CA GLY A 63 -31.87 6.34 -3.62
C GLY A 63 -31.90 4.85 -3.29
N ILE A 64 -33.11 4.28 -3.17
CA ILE A 64 -33.39 2.88 -2.81
C ILE A 64 -32.83 1.82 -3.79
N ALA A 65 -32.21 2.24 -4.89
CA ALA A 65 -31.71 1.37 -5.96
C ALA A 65 -30.18 1.37 -6.11
N ALA A 66 -29.43 2.19 -5.37
CA ALA A 66 -27.98 2.18 -5.42
C ALA A 66 -27.42 1.10 -4.48
N ALA A 67 -26.39 0.37 -4.93
CA ALA A 67 -25.70 -0.58 -4.07
C ALA A 67 -24.90 0.15 -2.97
N PRO A 68 -24.79 -0.44 -1.76
CA PRO A 68 -23.86 0.05 -0.74
C PRO A 68 -22.45 0.17 -1.31
N MET A 69 -21.76 1.25 -0.96
CA MET A 69 -20.34 1.43 -1.26
C MET A 69 -19.53 1.40 0.03
N VAL A 70 -18.40 0.69 0.01
CA VAL A 70 -17.43 0.71 1.11
C VAL A 70 -16.42 1.81 0.81
N LEU A 71 -16.27 2.75 1.73
CA LEU A 71 -15.30 3.83 1.65
C LEU A 71 -14.24 3.67 2.74
N MET A 72 -12.98 3.78 2.36
CA MET A 72 -11.88 3.98 3.31
C MET A 72 -11.86 5.45 3.71
N VAL A 73 -11.86 5.75 5.01
CA VAL A 73 -11.98 7.13 5.52
C VAL A 73 -10.76 7.61 6.31
N GLY A 74 -9.82 6.71 6.57
CA GLY A 74 -8.56 7.01 7.23
C GLY A 74 -7.98 5.80 7.95
N LEU A 75 -6.72 5.90 8.38
CA LEU A 75 -6.02 4.93 9.19
C LEU A 75 -6.51 4.94 10.64
N GLU A 76 -6.38 3.80 11.30
CA GLU A 76 -6.54 3.68 12.75
C GLU A 76 -5.21 4.04 13.44
N TYR A 77 -5.09 5.27 13.92
CA TYR A 77 -3.85 5.73 14.56
C TYR A 77 -3.52 4.98 15.85
N ALA A 78 -4.51 4.38 16.54
CA ALA A 78 -4.20 3.53 17.69
C ALA A 78 -3.39 2.28 17.29
N ALA A 79 -3.50 1.82 16.04
CA ALA A 79 -2.70 0.71 15.53
C ALA A 79 -1.26 1.14 15.20
N LEU A 80 -1.02 2.42 14.87
CA LEU A 80 0.29 2.92 14.46
C LEU A 80 1.35 2.70 15.55
N GLU A 81 1.06 3.04 16.81
CA GLU A 81 2.03 2.86 17.90
C GLU A 81 2.46 1.39 18.04
N SER A 82 1.52 0.45 17.84
CA SER A 82 1.83 -0.97 17.85
C SER A 82 2.70 -1.38 16.66
N VAL A 83 2.44 -0.83 15.46
CA VAL A 83 3.26 -1.09 14.27
C VAL A 83 4.66 -0.52 14.44
N LEU A 84 4.82 0.73 14.89
CA LEU A 84 6.11 1.36 15.16
C LEU A 84 6.96 0.51 16.11
N ARG A 85 6.36 0.06 17.23
CA ARG A 85 7.02 -0.81 18.20
C ARG A 85 7.43 -2.15 17.59
N LEU A 86 6.53 -2.81 16.85
CA LEU A 86 6.80 -4.12 16.23
C LEU A 86 7.86 -4.04 15.12
N ARG A 87 7.98 -2.88 14.47
CA ARG A 87 8.99 -2.59 13.44
C ARG A 87 10.29 -2.05 13.99
N GLY A 88 10.38 -1.84 15.31
CA GLY A 88 11.60 -1.39 15.97
C GLY A 88 11.94 0.08 15.72
N VAL A 89 10.95 0.91 15.39
CA VAL A 89 11.15 2.36 15.22
C VAL A 89 11.52 2.99 16.57
N PRO A 90 12.62 3.76 16.66
CA PRO A 90 12.99 4.43 17.89
C PRO A 90 11.93 5.44 18.36
N PRO A 91 11.60 5.53 19.67
CA PRO A 91 10.56 6.44 20.17
C PRO A 91 10.74 7.91 19.77
N GLU A 92 11.99 8.38 19.68
CA GLU A 92 12.34 9.73 19.23
C GLU A 92 11.92 10.03 17.78
N ARG A 93 11.74 8.98 16.96
CA ARG A 93 11.29 9.10 15.58
C ARG A 93 9.78 9.03 15.42
N ASN A 94 9.04 8.59 16.44
CA ASN A 94 7.61 8.36 16.33
C ASN A 94 6.83 9.59 15.84
N ALA A 95 7.19 10.78 16.31
CA ALA A 95 6.54 12.03 15.88
C ALA A 95 6.78 12.32 14.39
N ALA A 96 8.04 12.22 13.93
CA ALA A 96 8.38 12.45 12.53
C ALA A 96 7.70 11.42 11.60
N VAL A 97 7.73 10.14 12.00
CA VAL A 97 7.05 9.08 11.23
C VAL A 97 5.55 9.32 11.23
N PHE A 98 4.94 9.74 12.35
CA PHE A 98 3.52 10.06 12.39
C PHE A 98 3.16 11.16 11.39
N ASP A 99 3.92 12.27 11.35
CA ASP A 99 3.69 13.36 10.41
C ASP A 99 3.78 12.88 8.95
N ASP A 100 4.76 12.03 8.64
CA ASP A 100 4.90 11.40 7.31
C ASP A 100 3.70 10.50 6.97
N ILE A 101 3.22 9.71 7.93
CA ILE A 101 2.03 8.86 7.76
C ILE A 101 0.79 9.71 7.46
N GLN A 102 0.58 10.84 8.15
CA GLN A 102 -0.55 11.72 7.87
C GLN A 102 -0.49 12.29 6.46
N LEU A 103 0.70 12.65 5.98
CA LEU A 103 0.88 13.15 4.62
C LEU A 103 0.54 12.08 3.57
N MET A 104 1.05 10.86 3.76
CA MET A 104 0.77 9.74 2.85
C MET A 104 -0.71 9.30 2.90
N GLU A 105 -1.34 9.33 4.07
CA GLU A 105 -2.77 9.05 4.24
C GLU A 105 -3.63 10.05 3.45
N CYS A 106 -3.34 11.35 3.55
CA CYS A 106 -4.04 12.38 2.78
C CYS A 106 -3.93 12.10 1.28
N ALA A 107 -2.72 11.86 0.77
CA ALA A 107 -2.49 11.56 -0.64
C ALA A 107 -3.22 10.27 -1.09
N ALA A 108 -3.23 9.23 -0.25
CA ALA A 108 -3.93 7.98 -0.54
C ALA A 108 -5.45 8.18 -0.59
N LEU A 109 -6.02 8.94 0.36
CA LEU A 109 -7.45 9.27 0.38
C LEU A 109 -7.87 10.04 -0.87
N GLU A 110 -7.07 11.01 -1.32
CA GLU A 110 -7.32 11.76 -2.56
C GLU A 110 -7.44 10.82 -3.77
N VAL A 111 -6.51 9.87 -3.92
CA VAL A 111 -6.53 8.90 -5.01
C VAL A 111 -7.71 7.92 -4.90
N MET A 112 -7.95 7.37 -3.71
CA MET A 112 -9.03 6.41 -3.45
C MET A 112 -10.41 7.02 -3.69
N HIS A 113 -10.59 8.30 -3.37
CA HIS A 113 -11.86 9.00 -3.53
C HIS A 113 -12.06 9.59 -4.92
N ALA A 114 -10.98 9.85 -5.66
CA ALA A 114 -11.05 10.29 -7.06
C ALA A 114 -11.64 9.22 -7.99
N ASN A 115 -11.37 7.93 -7.73
CA ASN A 115 -11.82 6.80 -8.55
C ASN A 115 -12.55 5.72 -7.71
N PRO A 116 -13.79 5.95 -7.26
CA PRO A 116 -14.53 5.03 -6.38
C PRO A 116 -14.86 3.65 -7.00
N GLY A 117 -14.51 3.41 -8.28
CA GLY A 117 -14.83 2.19 -9.02
C GLY A 117 -13.66 1.25 -9.35
N GLU A 118 -12.40 1.61 -9.08
CA GLU A 118 -11.23 0.79 -9.47
C GLU A 118 -10.55 0.06 -8.30
N GLY A 119 -10.81 0.44 -7.05
CA GLY A 119 -10.16 -0.13 -5.85
C GLY A 119 -10.62 -1.53 -5.41
N ALA A 120 -11.30 -2.29 -6.28
CA ALA A 120 -11.89 -3.60 -5.97
C ALA A 120 -11.49 -4.72 -6.97
N GLN A 121 -10.34 -4.59 -7.64
CA GLN A 121 -9.81 -5.63 -8.53
C GLN A 121 -8.62 -6.36 -7.94
#